data_AF-A0A919Z2E9-F1
#
_entry.id   AF-A0A919Z2E9-F1
#
_cell.length_a   1.000
_cell.length_b   1.000
_cell.length_c   1.000
_cell.angle_alpha   90.00
_cell.angle_beta   90.00
_cell.angle_gamma   90.00
#
_symmetry.space_group_name_H-M   'P 1'
#
loop_
_entity.id
_entity.type
_entity.pdbx_description
1 polymer ?
#
loop_
_entity_poly.entity_id
_entity_poly.type
_entity_poly.pdbx_seq_one_letter_code
_entity_poly.pdbx_strand_id
1 'polypeptide(L)'
;MRSDEALELWNSLKLLSMEDKESILEALENYFGKQLELSFRNLSRMDREEFQIIQSVVNGLILTQKYIPDIQLAYEEVKNKKLPSTISFGCISQEKKEKN
;
A
#
# COMPACT_ATOMS: atom_id res chain seq x y z
N MET A 1 5.44 -21.47 3.38
CA MET A 1 4.49 -20.39 3.74
C MET A 1 5.21 -19.09 4.09
N ARG A 2 5.86 -18.91 5.27
CA ARG A 2 6.52 -17.61 5.58
C ARG A 2 7.69 -17.22 4.66
N SER A 3 8.45 -18.19 4.16
CA SER A 3 9.58 -17.92 3.27
C SER A 3 9.14 -17.39 1.91
N ASP A 4 7.95 -17.78 1.44
CA ASP A 4 7.44 -17.42 0.12
C ASP A 4 6.93 -15.98 0.14
N GLU A 5 6.15 -15.60 1.16
CA GLU A 5 5.68 -14.23 1.39
C GLU A 5 6.84 -13.25 1.61
N ALA A 6 7.85 -13.65 2.40
CA ALA A 6 9.03 -12.82 2.63
C ALA A 6 9.86 -12.64 1.35
N LEU A 7 9.88 -13.65 0.46
CA LEU A 7 10.56 -13.57 -0.83
C LEU A 7 9.81 -12.63 -1.78
N GLU A 8 8.49 -12.71 -1.81
CA GLU A 8 7.64 -11.79 -2.57
C GLU A 8 7.86 -10.35 -2.14
N LEU A 9 7.76 -10.05 -0.84
CA LEU A 9 7.99 -8.71 -0.31
C LEU A 9 9.41 -8.23 -0.60
N TRP A 10 10.41 -9.10 -0.45
CA TRP A 10 11.79 -8.77 -0.80
C TRP A 10 11.96 -8.42 -2.28
N ASN A 11 11.27 -9.15 -3.17
CA ASN A 11 11.30 -8.84 -4.60
C ASN A 11 10.57 -7.54 -4.93
N SER A 12 9.45 -7.25 -4.26
CA SER A 12 8.74 -5.97 -4.37
C SER A 12 9.62 -4.79 -3.94
N LEU A 13 10.34 -4.92 -2.84
CA LEU A 13 11.28 -3.89 -2.37
C LEU A 13 12.36 -3.58 -3.42
N LYS A 14 12.82 -4.58 -4.20
CA LYS A 14 13.82 -4.33 -5.26
C LYS A 14 13.30 -3.43 -6.38
N LEU A 15 11.99 -3.35 -6.58
CA LEU A 15 11.38 -2.49 -7.60
C LEU A 15 11.41 -1.00 -7.22
N LEU A 16 11.58 -0.70 -5.93
CA LEU A 16 11.60 0.67 -5.42
C LEU A 16 12.96 1.33 -5.64
N SER A 17 12.95 2.65 -5.83
CA SER A 17 14.16 3.46 -5.84
C SER A 17 14.86 3.44 -4.47
N MET A 18 16.11 3.91 -4.40
CA MET A 18 16.80 4.00 -3.11
C MET A 18 16.17 5.08 -2.22
N GLU A 19 15.74 6.19 -2.81
CA GLU A 19 15.05 7.30 -2.13
C GLU A 19 13.73 6.83 -1.51
N ASP A 20 12.95 6.02 -2.23
CA ASP A 20 11.73 5.41 -1.71
C ASP A 20 12.05 4.47 -0.55
N LYS A 21 13.05 3.59 -0.70
CA LYS A 21 13.43 2.64 0.36
C LYS A 21 13.83 3.36 1.63
N GLU A 22 14.64 4.41 1.53
CA GLU A 22 15.06 5.24 2.66
C GLU A 22 13.86 5.92 3.32
N SER A 23 12.98 6.53 2.54
CA SER A 23 11.78 7.21 3.04
C SER A 23 10.83 6.26 3.77
N ILE A 24 10.60 5.06 3.23
CA ILE A 24 9.74 4.06 3.86
C ILE A 24 10.41 3.51 5.11
N LEU A 25 11.72 3.28 5.07
CA LEU A 25 12.46 2.78 6.23
C LEU A 25 12.33 3.77 7.39
N GLU A 26 12.57 5.06 7.16
CA GLU A 26 12.40 6.10 8.16
C GLU A 26 10.97 6.14 8.72
N ALA A 27 9.96 6.05 7.85
CA ALA A 27 8.56 6.03 8.28
C ALA A 27 8.22 4.81 9.15
N LEU A 28 8.71 3.62 8.77
CA LEU A 28 8.48 2.39 9.52
C LEU A 28 9.25 2.40 10.84
N GLU A 29 10.51 2.85 10.86
CA GLU A 29 11.30 2.98 12.09
C GLU A 29 10.64 3.90 13.10
N ASN A 30 10.10 5.03 12.63
CA ASN A 30 9.30 5.95 13.45
C ASN A 30 8.02 5.29 13.98
N TYR A 31 7.32 4.51 13.14
CA TYR A 31 6.10 3.81 13.53
C TYR A 31 6.34 2.74 14.61
N PHE A 32 7.38 1.92 14.45
CA PHE A 32 7.70 0.85 15.40
C PHE A 32 8.56 1.31 16.58
N GLY A 33 9.12 2.52 16.55
CA GLY A 33 10.02 3.04 17.58
C GLY A 33 11.32 2.25 17.70
N LYS A 34 11.76 1.59 16.62
CA LYS A 34 12.99 0.78 16.58
C LYS A 34 13.64 0.85 15.20
N GLN A 35 14.96 0.67 15.18
CA GLN A 35 15.70 0.55 13.93
C GLN A 35 15.27 -0.72 13.19
N LEU A 36 15.11 -0.60 11.88
CA LEU A 36 14.70 -1.69 11.01
C LEU A 36 15.77 -1.95 9.97
N GLU A 37 15.85 -3.20 9.55
CA GLU A 37 16.70 -3.58 8.43
C GLU A 37 15.86 -4.45 7.49
N LEU A 38 15.51 -3.88 6.34
CA LEU A 38 14.76 -4.55 5.28
C LEU A 38 15.69 -5.51 4.52
N SER A 39 15.83 -6.72 5.04
CA SER A 39 16.51 -7.82 4.37
C SER A 39 15.62 -9.05 4.33
N PHE A 40 15.78 -9.93 3.34
CA PHE A 40 15.02 -11.18 3.27
C PHE A 40 15.12 -12.00 4.57
N ARG A 41 16.30 -12.03 5.19
CA ARG A 41 16.52 -12.72 6.46
C ARG A 41 15.69 -12.11 7.60
N ASN A 42 15.59 -10.79 7.66
CA ASN A 42 14.83 -10.13 8.73
C ASN A 42 13.32 -10.22 8.47
N LEU A 43 12.88 -10.01 7.23
CA LEU A 43 11.49 -10.14 6.83
C LEU A 43 10.91 -11.54 7.14
N SER A 44 11.71 -12.59 6.95
CA SER A 44 11.30 -13.97 7.28
C SER A 44 11.22 -14.27 8.79
N ARG A 45 11.81 -13.43 9.63
CA ARG A 45 11.89 -13.58 11.10
C ARG A 45 11.00 -12.62 11.88
N MET A 46 10.52 -11.54 11.27
CA MET A 46 9.59 -10.58 11.88
C MET A 46 8.33 -11.28 12.40
N ASP A 47 7.68 -10.69 13.40
CA ASP A 47 6.36 -11.13 13.78
C ASP A 47 5.34 -10.84 12.66
N ARG A 48 4.16 -11.42 12.78
CA ARG A 48 3.18 -11.39 11.69
C ARG A 48 2.59 -10.00 11.48
N GLU A 49 2.41 -9.26 12.56
CA GLU A 49 1.79 -7.94 12.52
C GLU A 49 2.75 -6.94 11.87
N GLU A 50 4.02 -6.92 12.31
CA GLU A 50 5.08 -6.13 11.70
C GLU A 50 5.23 -6.45 10.21
N PHE A 51 5.28 -7.74 9.86
CA PHE A 51 5.40 -8.16 8.46
C PHE A 51 4.22 -7.66 7.61
N GLN A 52 2.99 -7.79 8.10
CA GLN A 52 1.80 -7.36 7.37
C GLN A 52 1.76 -5.84 7.17
N ILE A 53 2.16 -5.07 8.17
CA ILE A 53 2.22 -3.61 8.08
C ILE A 53 3.24 -3.19 7.01
N ILE A 54 4.45 -3.74 7.06
CA ILE A 54 5.49 -3.46 6.06
C ILE A 54 5.01 -3.85 4.66
N GLN A 55 4.41 -5.04 4.53
CA GLN A 55 3.85 -5.52 3.26
C GLN A 55 2.78 -4.58 2.71
N SER A 56 1.85 -4.10 3.56
CA SER A 56 0.82 -3.16 3.16
C SER A 56 1.38 -1.82 2.71
N VAL A 57 2.38 -1.28 3.41
CA VAL A 57 3.03 -0.02 3.04
C VAL A 57 3.74 -0.14 1.69
N VAL A 58 4.56 -1.18 1.51
CA VAL A 58 5.28 -1.41 0.25
C VAL A 58 4.32 -1.62 -0.91
N ASN A 59 3.28 -2.44 -0.73
CA ASN A 59 2.28 -2.66 -1.77
C ASN A 59 1.52 -1.38 -2.11
N GLY A 60 1.16 -0.58 -1.10
CA GLY A 60 0.51 0.71 -1.29
C GLY A 60 1.36 1.66 -2.14
N LEU A 61 2.66 1.74 -1.85
CA LEU A 61 3.58 2.58 -2.62
C LEU A 61 3.74 2.09 -4.06
N ILE A 62 3.90 0.78 -4.27
CA ILE A 62 3.99 0.23 -5.63
C ILE A 62 2.73 0.53 -6.43
N LEU A 63 1.55 0.44 -5.80
CA LEU A 63 0.30 0.79 -6.44
C LEU A 63 0.25 2.27 -6.83
N THR A 64 0.66 3.18 -5.94
CA THR A 64 0.64 4.62 -6.26
C THR A 64 1.68 5.01 -7.30
N GLN A 65 2.81 4.31 -7.38
CA GLN A 65 3.81 4.51 -8.44
C GLN A 65 3.38 3.92 -9.79
N LYS A 66 2.77 2.74 -9.79
CA LYS A 66 2.34 2.08 -11.03
C LYS A 66 1.09 2.72 -11.62
N TYR A 67 0.21 3.22 -10.77
CA TYR A 67 -1.06 3.83 -11.14
C TYR A 67 -1.11 5.28 -10.66
N ILE A 68 -0.05 6.05 -10.95
CA ILE A 68 -0.02 7.49 -10.68
C ILE A 68 -1.30 8.07 -11.29
N PRO A 69 -2.24 8.58 -10.47
CA PRO A 69 -3.41 9.22 -11.01
C PRO A 69 -2.92 10.45 -11.74
N ASP A 70 -3.13 10.51 -13.05
CA ASP A 70 -2.86 11.71 -13.82
C ASP A 70 -3.96 12.73 -13.50
N ILE A 71 -3.76 13.47 -12.39
CA ILE A 71 -4.71 14.46 -11.91
C ILE A 71 -4.90 15.56 -12.96
N GLN A 72 -3.87 15.89 -13.74
CA GLN A 72 -3.99 16.89 -14.80
C GLN A 72 -4.90 16.39 -15.91
N LEU A 73 -4.69 15.17 -16.40
CA LEU A 73 -5.57 14.55 -17.39
C LEU A 73 -6.99 14.41 -16.85
N ALA A 74 -7.16 13.91 -15.62
CA ALA A 74 -8.47 13.77 -14.99
C ALA A 74 -9.18 15.12 -14.86
N TYR A 75 -8.45 16.18 -14.50
CA TYR A 75 -8.98 17.55 -14.43
C TYR A 75 -9.40 18.06 -15.81
N GLU A 76 -8.54 17.90 -16.82
CA GLU A 76 -8.83 18.28 -18.21
C GLU A 76 -10.06 17.56 -18.76
N GLU A 77 -10.27 16.29 -18.40
CA GLU A 77 -11.43 15.51 -18.79
C GLU A 77 -12.74 15.96 -18.14
N VAL A 78 -12.69 16.62 -16.98
CA VAL A 78 -13.88 17.00 -16.21
C VAL A 78 -14.15 18.51 -16.15
N LYS A 79 -13.16 19.36 -16.45
CA LYS A 79 -13.28 20.83 -16.30
C LYS A 79 -14.44 21.46 -17.08
N ASN A 80 -14.82 20.86 -18.21
CA ASN A 80 -15.90 21.34 -19.07
C ASN A 80 -17.18 20.49 -18.93
N LYS A 81 -17.15 19.44 -18.10
CA LYS A 81 -18.33 18.62 -17.82
C LYS A 81 -19.10 19.26 -16.67
N LYS A 82 -20.44 19.24 -16.75
CA LYS A 82 -21.28 19.53 -15.58
C LYS A 82 -21.06 18.42 -14.56
N LEU A 83 -20.11 18.62 -13.66
CA LEU A 83 -19.89 17.72 -12.54
C LEU A 83 -21.12 17.74 -11.62
N PRO A 84 -21.50 16.59 -11.05
CA PRO A 84 -22.56 16.55 -10.05
C PRO A 84 -22.17 17.43 -8.86
N SER A 85 -23.09 18.25 -8.39
CA SER A 85 -22.90 19.09 -7.20
C SER A 85 -22.86 18.28 -5.90
N THR A 86 -23.12 16.97 -5.97
CA THR A 86 -23.16 16.07 -4.84
C THR A 86 -22.65 14.71 -5.27
N ILE A 87 -21.65 14.20 -4.56
CA ILE A 87 -21.08 12.87 -4.76
C ILE A 87 -21.39 12.08 -3.50
N SER A 88 -22.13 10.98 -3.63
CA SER A 88 -22.35 10.02 -2.55
C SER A 88 -21.54 8.77 -2.83
N PHE A 89 -20.64 8.41 -1.92
CA PHE A 89 -20.03 7.09 -1.94
C PHE A 89 -21.06 6.09 -1.41
N GLY A 90 -21.33 5.03 -2.17
CA GLY A 90 -22.25 3.98 -1.75
C GLY A 90 -21.75 3.32 -0.46
N CYS A 91 -22.65 3.12 0.50
CA CYS A 91 -22.39 2.24 1.63
C CYS A 91 -22.62 0.80 1.13
N ILE A 92 -21.62 -0.08 1.21
CA ILE A 92 -21.83 -1.51 0.97
C ILE A 92 -22.69 -1.99 2.15
N SER A 93 -24.01 -2.00 1.99
CA SER A 93 -24.92 -2.61 2.94
C SER A 93 -24.58 -4.10 3.00
N GLN A 94 -24.04 -4.54 4.15
CA GLN A 94 -23.86 -5.96 4.42
C GLN A 94 -25.23 -6.63 4.37
N GLU A 95 -25.54 -7.30 3.27
CA GLU A 95 -26.72 -8.16 3.21
C GLU A 95 -26.56 -9.24 4.28
N LYS A 96 -27.38 -9.14 5.33
CA LYS A 96 -27.61 -10.26 6.24
C LYS A 96 -28.17 -11.40 5.40
N LYS A 97 -27.36 -12.44 5.19
CA LYS A 97 -27.86 -13.75 4.77
C LYS A 97 -28.75 -14.28 5.90
N GLU A 98 -30.05 -14.02 5.81
CA GLU A 98 -31.03 -14.83 6.53
C GLU A 98 -30.99 -16.24 5.94
N LYS A 99 -30.53 -17.17 6.77
CA LYS A 99 -30.60 -18.60 6.52
C LYS A 99 -32.07 -19.01 6.56
N ASN A 100 -32.55 -19.63 5.49
CA ASN A 100 -33.62 -20.63 5.53
C ASN A 100 -33.02 -21.96 5.09
#